data_AF-H6QZ77-F1
#
_entry.id   AF-H6QZ77-F1
#
_cell.length_a   1.000
_cell.length_b   1.000
_cell.length_c   1.000
_cell.angle_alpha   90.00
_cell.angle_beta   90.00
_cell.angle_gamma   90.00
#
_symmetry.space_group_name_H-M   'P 1'
#
loop_
_entity.id
_entity.type
_entity.pdbx_description
1 polymer ?
#
loop_
_entity_poly.entity_id
_entity_poly.type
_entity_poly.pdbx_seq_one_letter_code
_entity_poly.pdbx_strand_id
1 'polypeptide(L)'
;MINTLRFVIVAPDGRRSAEWRAWTGSGNRVTNELYLAPRRRAGEFKFSLHSNNYAQFGYVDRARDALRPGDRHAIDRWELQPSPILEGWRAALCLWFPESELREVSGTSLSASAIKVPSAPPGQATAVMAMIGTDAASTDGLELVGVLDQESGGKVALVHLPIHVDPLLVPALHAREAGRIPLQIPGFARTEPFTWELVPGADGSRLVVEFAPPERTETLPPLPPFRGTVLPWTEVPAAFWEVIPAQFRDFNLACGILIYGPNNGSRLYVDQHARCDHSTLGIECQRLCDDVDIGQIDQIWKPLPTGELHRIISSRRYLEEAGIDPDNPWLPPTPV
;
A
#
# COMPACT_ATOMS: atom_id res chain seq x y z
N MET A 1 15.91 -15.32 25.49
CA MET A 1 15.04 -15.52 24.31
C MET A 1 15.16 -14.29 23.42
N ILE A 2 15.41 -14.49 22.14
CA ILE A 2 15.48 -13.43 21.13
C ILE A 2 14.11 -13.33 20.48
N ASN A 3 13.40 -12.23 20.68
CA ASN A 3 12.04 -12.05 20.15
C ASN A 3 11.91 -10.84 19.22
N THR A 4 13.01 -10.15 18.94
CA THR A 4 13.07 -9.03 18.01
C THR A 4 14.40 -9.06 17.26
N LEU A 5 14.35 -8.90 15.95
CA LEU A 5 15.50 -8.70 15.07
C LEU A 5 15.28 -7.47 14.22
N ARG A 6 16.39 -6.84 13.84
CA ARG A 6 16.41 -5.71 12.92
C ARG A 6 17.45 -5.97 11.86
N PHE A 7 17.13 -5.68 10.61
CA PHE A 7 18.06 -5.85 9.51
C PHE A 7 17.90 -4.78 8.46
N VAL A 8 18.91 -4.66 7.62
CA VAL A 8 18.96 -3.73 6.50
C VAL A 8 19.83 -4.35 5.40
N ILE A 9 19.44 -4.19 4.15
CA ILE A 9 20.27 -4.55 3.00
C ILE A 9 21.19 -3.38 2.69
N VAL A 10 22.49 -3.63 2.54
CA VAL A 10 23.52 -2.60 2.34
C VAL A 10 24.37 -2.95 1.13
N ALA A 11 24.44 -2.02 0.18
CA ALA A 11 25.33 -2.09 -0.97
C ALA A 11 26.76 -1.67 -0.58
N PRO A 12 27.79 -2.11 -1.34
CA PRO A 12 29.19 -1.72 -1.09
C PRO A 12 29.44 -0.21 -1.11
N ASP A 13 28.63 0.54 -1.85
CA ASP A 13 28.70 2.01 -1.99
C ASP A 13 27.97 2.77 -0.87
N GLY A 14 27.37 2.07 0.09
CA GLY A 14 26.67 2.66 1.23
C GLY A 14 25.17 2.91 0.99
N ARG A 15 24.64 2.69 -0.22
CA ARG A 15 23.19 2.64 -0.44
C ARG A 15 22.56 1.52 0.38
N ARG A 16 21.31 1.70 0.81
CA ARG A 16 20.61 0.74 1.66
C ARG A 16 19.12 0.61 1.35
N SER A 17 18.50 -0.43 1.90
CA SER A 17 17.05 -0.59 2.05
C SER A 17 16.52 0.22 3.24
N ALA A 18 15.21 0.19 3.48
CA ALA A 18 14.63 0.53 4.77
C ALA A 18 15.19 -0.40 5.88
N GLU A 19 15.23 0.08 7.12
CA GLU A 19 15.49 -0.81 8.27
C GLU A 19 14.22 -1.60 8.57
N TRP A 20 14.28 -2.92 8.47
CA TRP A 20 13.16 -3.80 8.81
C TRP A 20 13.28 -4.32 10.23
N ARG A 21 12.13 -4.44 10.91
CA ARG A 21 12.00 -5.10 12.21
C ARG A 21 11.14 -6.33 12.05
N ALA A 22 11.63 -7.47 12.53
CA ALA A 22 10.86 -8.69 12.71
C ALA A 22 10.74 -8.99 14.21
N TRP A 23 9.58 -9.45 14.68
CA TRP A 23 9.39 -9.76 16.09
C TRP A 23 8.29 -10.79 16.34
N THR A 24 8.41 -11.56 17.43
CA THR A 24 7.52 -12.66 17.83
C THR A 24 6.78 -12.37 19.15
N GLY A 25 6.11 -11.22 19.26
CA GLY A 25 5.31 -10.89 20.45
C GLY A 25 5.26 -9.39 20.77
N SER A 26 5.28 -9.04 22.05
CA SER A 26 5.25 -7.65 22.51
C SER A 26 6.10 -7.46 23.75
N GLY A 27 6.98 -6.46 23.73
CA GLY A 27 7.94 -6.22 24.81
C GLY A 27 8.83 -7.45 25.05
N ASN A 28 8.84 -7.95 26.28
CA ASN A 28 9.62 -9.13 26.67
C ASN A 28 8.86 -10.46 26.52
N ARG A 29 7.58 -10.41 26.08
CA ARG A 29 6.76 -11.62 25.89
C ARG A 29 7.03 -12.21 24.51
N VAL A 30 7.40 -13.48 24.49
CA VAL A 30 7.47 -14.33 23.30
C VAL A 30 6.08 -14.93 23.05
N THR A 31 5.68 -15.04 21.80
CA THR A 31 4.40 -15.60 21.33
C THR A 31 4.65 -16.49 20.11
N ASN A 32 3.62 -17.18 19.63
CA ASN A 32 3.66 -17.93 18.37
C ASN A 32 3.31 -17.08 17.13
N GLU A 33 3.17 -15.77 17.30
CA GLU A 33 2.88 -14.85 16.20
C GLU A 33 4.18 -14.31 15.60
N LEU A 34 4.12 -13.86 14.35
CA LEU A 34 5.24 -13.21 13.67
C LEU A 34 4.77 -11.89 13.06
N TYR A 35 5.55 -10.85 13.26
CA TYR A 35 5.30 -9.54 12.70
C TYR A 35 6.54 -9.02 11.97
N LEU A 36 6.35 -8.41 10.80
CA LEU A 36 7.41 -7.72 10.06
C LEU A 36 6.92 -6.34 9.62
N ALA A 37 7.76 -5.32 9.76
CA ALA A 37 7.50 -3.99 9.22
C ALA A 37 8.80 -3.20 9.02
N PRO A 38 8.87 -2.31 8.02
CA PRO A 38 9.90 -1.28 7.97
C PRO A 38 9.75 -0.38 9.19
N ARG A 39 10.81 -0.25 9.99
CA ARG A 39 10.77 0.33 11.34
C ARG A 39 10.12 1.71 11.37
N ARG A 40 10.48 2.58 10.42
CA ARG A 40 9.98 3.96 10.38
C ARG A 40 8.52 4.06 9.93
N ARG A 41 8.01 3.04 9.24
CA ARG A 41 6.61 2.93 8.80
C ARG A 41 5.84 1.82 9.53
N ALA A 42 6.39 1.29 10.63
CA ALA A 42 5.74 0.26 11.45
C ALA A 42 4.46 0.77 12.16
N GLY A 43 4.30 2.10 12.25
CA GLY A 43 3.08 2.75 12.69
C GLY A 43 2.03 2.93 11.59
N GLU A 44 2.35 2.58 10.34
CA GLU A 44 1.45 2.69 9.19
C GLU A 44 0.91 1.34 8.78
N PHE A 45 1.79 0.37 8.52
CA PHE A 45 1.40 -0.97 8.11
C PHE A 45 2.39 -2.01 8.64
N LYS A 46 1.95 -3.28 8.64
CA LYS A 46 2.78 -4.43 8.95
C LYS A 46 2.28 -5.70 8.28
N PHE A 47 3.18 -6.65 8.13
CA PHE A 47 2.83 -8.05 8.04
C PHE A 47 2.54 -8.59 9.44
N SER A 48 1.51 -9.43 9.56
CA SER A 48 1.27 -10.25 10.74
C SER A 48 0.83 -11.67 10.37
N LEU A 49 1.50 -12.66 10.95
CA LEU A 49 1.10 -14.06 10.97
C LEU A 49 0.65 -14.42 12.37
N HIS A 50 -0.57 -14.89 12.49
CA HIS A 50 -1.19 -15.31 13.73
C HIS A 50 -1.02 -16.81 13.97
N SER A 51 -1.21 -17.24 15.22
CA SER A 51 -1.02 -18.64 15.65
C SER A 51 -1.93 -19.64 14.94
N ASN A 52 -3.05 -19.19 14.39
CA ASN A 52 -3.97 -19.99 13.58
C ASN A 52 -3.56 -20.09 12.09
N ASN A 53 -2.31 -19.75 11.75
CA ASN A 53 -1.78 -19.70 10.38
C ASN A 53 -2.42 -18.65 9.47
N TYR A 54 -3.26 -17.76 10.01
CA TYR A 54 -3.80 -16.64 9.25
C TYR A 54 -2.75 -15.53 9.13
N ALA A 55 -2.49 -15.09 7.91
CA ALA A 55 -1.55 -14.04 7.57
C ALA A 55 -2.27 -12.84 6.96
N GLN A 56 -1.76 -11.64 7.25
CA GLN A 56 -2.21 -10.41 6.60
C GLN A 56 -1.07 -9.43 6.41
N PHE A 57 -1.18 -8.64 5.35
CA PHE A 57 -0.40 -7.43 5.14
C PHE A 57 -1.37 -6.25 5.16
N GLY A 58 -1.23 -5.32 6.10
CA GLY A 58 -2.22 -4.27 6.24
C GLY A 58 -1.88 -3.18 7.24
N TYR A 59 -2.77 -2.20 7.35
CA TYR A 59 -2.60 -1.04 8.21
C TYR A 59 -2.71 -1.41 9.70
N VAL A 60 -1.89 -0.76 10.52
CA VAL A 60 -2.03 -0.85 11.98
C VAL A 60 -3.17 0.04 12.47
N ASP A 61 -3.69 -0.19 13.67
CA ASP A 61 -4.93 0.43 14.16
C ASP A 61 -4.98 1.95 13.98
N ARG A 62 -3.94 2.69 14.43
CA ARG A 62 -3.91 4.15 14.28
C ARG A 62 -3.98 4.62 12.82
N ALA A 63 -3.27 3.96 11.92
CA ALA A 63 -3.28 4.30 10.50
C ALA A 63 -4.61 3.90 9.84
N ARG A 64 -5.14 2.74 10.22
CA ARG A 64 -6.44 2.26 9.80
C ARG A 64 -7.57 3.20 10.23
N ASP A 65 -7.53 3.71 11.45
CA ASP A 65 -8.56 4.61 11.99
C ASP A 65 -8.50 5.99 11.33
N ALA A 66 -7.31 6.39 10.85
CA ALA A 66 -7.13 7.60 10.04
C ALA A 66 -7.60 7.45 8.59
N LEU A 67 -7.77 6.21 8.10
CA LEU A 67 -8.33 5.93 6.77
C LEU A 67 -9.87 5.93 6.80
N ARG A 68 -10.46 6.19 5.63
CA ARG A 68 -11.91 6.09 5.44
C ARG A 68 -12.43 4.67 5.69
N PRO A 69 -13.67 4.48 6.19
CA PRO A 69 -14.20 3.17 6.58
C PRO A 69 -13.98 2.01 5.58
N GLY A 70 -14.17 2.23 4.27
CA GLY A 70 -13.95 1.20 3.23
C GLY A 70 -12.49 0.96 2.83
N ASP A 71 -11.55 1.80 3.26
CA ASP A 71 -10.12 1.61 2.97
C ASP A 71 -9.35 0.97 4.13
N ARG A 72 -10.04 0.77 5.27
CA ARG A 72 -9.51 0.17 6.49
C ARG A 72 -9.14 -1.31 6.33
N HIS A 73 -9.59 -1.93 5.24
CA HIS A 73 -9.29 -3.33 4.97
C HIS A 73 -7.79 -3.55 4.79
N ALA A 74 -7.36 -4.78 5.11
CA ALA A 74 -6.00 -5.20 4.84
C ALA A 74 -5.69 -5.06 3.33
N ILE A 75 -4.40 -4.90 3.02
CA ILE A 75 -3.93 -4.88 1.63
C ILE A 75 -4.13 -6.28 1.03
N ASP A 76 -3.75 -7.32 1.77
CA ASP A 76 -4.03 -8.71 1.42
C ASP A 76 -4.11 -9.60 2.68
N ARG A 77 -4.80 -10.74 2.55
CA ARG A 77 -5.05 -11.74 3.59
C ARG A 77 -4.96 -13.14 3.00
N TRP A 78 -4.25 -14.04 3.66
CA TRP A 78 -4.10 -15.41 3.20
C TRP A 78 -3.89 -16.37 4.36
N GLU A 79 -4.16 -17.65 4.11
CA GLU A 79 -3.75 -18.72 5.00
C GLU A 79 -2.36 -19.22 4.59
N LEU A 80 -1.48 -19.40 5.58
CA LEU A 80 -0.16 -19.93 5.37
C LEU A 80 -0.26 -21.36 4.82
N GLN A 81 0.36 -21.60 3.67
CA GLN A 81 0.36 -22.92 3.05
C GLN A 81 1.02 -23.95 3.99
N PRO A 82 0.43 -25.15 4.15
CA PRO A 82 0.97 -26.17 5.03
C PRO A 82 2.24 -26.82 4.46
N SER A 83 2.44 -26.72 3.14
CA SER A 83 3.55 -27.34 2.45
C SER A 83 4.90 -26.79 2.93
N PRO A 84 5.83 -27.65 3.38
CA PRO A 84 7.16 -27.22 3.76
C PRO A 84 7.97 -26.80 2.53
N ILE A 85 8.80 -25.77 2.70
CA ILE A 85 9.80 -25.38 1.70
C ILE A 85 11.14 -26.10 1.92
N LEU A 86 11.40 -26.51 3.16
CA LEU A 86 12.50 -27.37 3.61
C LEU A 86 11.97 -28.21 4.77
N GLU A 87 12.64 -29.30 5.12
CA GLU A 87 12.23 -30.13 6.25
C GLU A 87 12.07 -29.30 7.53
N GLY A 88 10.87 -29.35 8.12
CA GLY A 88 10.52 -28.59 9.32
C GLY A 88 10.24 -27.10 9.10
N TRP A 89 10.40 -26.55 7.89
CA TRP A 89 10.25 -25.10 7.60
C TRP A 89 9.12 -24.79 6.61
N ARG A 90 8.34 -23.75 6.92
CA ARG A 90 7.33 -23.15 6.03
C ARG A 90 7.64 -21.68 5.78
N ALA A 91 7.51 -21.22 4.53
CA ALA A 91 7.72 -19.81 4.18
C ALA A 91 6.48 -18.98 4.51
N ALA A 92 6.63 -17.94 5.35
CA ALA A 92 5.55 -17.04 5.73
C ALA A 92 5.45 -15.80 4.82
N LEU A 93 6.59 -15.20 4.51
CA LEU A 93 6.69 -14.00 3.69
C LEU A 93 8.08 -13.94 3.04
N CYS A 94 8.16 -13.49 1.80
CA CYS A 94 9.42 -13.16 1.16
C CYS A 94 9.48 -11.66 0.85
N LEU A 95 10.54 -11.00 1.31
CA LEU A 95 10.83 -9.60 1.04
C LEU A 95 11.92 -9.54 -0.02
N TRP A 96 11.70 -8.78 -1.09
CA TRP A 96 12.69 -8.60 -2.17
C TRP A 96 13.22 -7.19 -2.15
N PHE A 97 14.55 -7.09 -2.23
CA PHE A 97 15.30 -5.84 -2.26
C PHE A 97 16.16 -5.81 -3.53
N PRO A 98 15.61 -5.35 -4.67
CA PRO A 98 16.39 -5.16 -5.90
C PRO A 98 17.58 -4.23 -5.64
N GLU A 99 18.76 -4.63 -6.08
CA GLU A 99 20.00 -3.86 -5.86
C GLU A 99 19.90 -2.44 -6.45
N SER A 100 19.24 -2.31 -7.60
CA SER A 100 18.98 -1.03 -8.29
C SER A 100 18.09 -0.07 -7.50
N GLU A 101 17.34 -0.57 -6.51
CA GLU A 101 16.38 0.20 -5.73
C GLU A 101 16.91 0.65 -4.37
N LEU A 102 18.12 0.23 -4.00
CA LEU A 102 18.80 0.73 -2.80
C LEU A 102 19.12 2.23 -2.98
N ARG A 103 19.03 3.00 -1.89
CA ARG A 103 19.24 4.46 -1.90
C ARG A 103 20.19 4.90 -0.79
N GLU A 104 20.91 5.99 -1.01
CA GLU A 104 21.51 6.73 0.10
C GLU A 104 20.38 7.39 0.90
N VAL A 105 20.39 7.22 2.22
CA VAL A 105 19.35 7.81 3.08
C VAL A 105 20.03 8.73 4.10
N SER A 106 19.99 10.02 3.82
CA SER A 106 20.56 11.06 4.69
C SER A 106 19.69 11.30 5.93
N GLY A 107 20.30 11.80 7.02
CA GLY A 107 19.57 12.23 8.22
C GLY A 107 18.90 11.12 9.05
N THR A 108 19.15 9.85 8.72
CA THR A 108 18.50 8.71 9.38
C THR A 108 19.54 7.70 9.84
N SER A 109 19.77 7.65 11.16
CA SER A 109 20.61 6.60 11.74
C SER A 109 19.85 5.28 11.80
N LEU A 110 20.56 4.21 11.43
CA LEU A 110 20.15 2.85 11.72
C LEU A 110 20.26 2.59 13.23
N SER A 111 19.52 1.60 13.69
CA SER A 111 19.71 1.05 15.02
C SER A 111 21.12 0.49 15.19
N ALA A 112 21.69 0.69 16.39
CA ALA A 112 22.94 0.03 16.76
C ALA A 112 22.86 -1.51 16.65
N SER A 113 21.66 -2.08 16.83
CA SER A 113 21.40 -3.51 16.75
C SER A 113 20.97 -4.01 15.36
N ALA A 114 20.99 -3.16 14.33
CA ALA A 114 20.57 -3.56 12.98
C ALA A 114 21.65 -4.42 12.33
N ILE A 115 21.27 -5.61 11.88
CA ILE A 115 22.13 -6.53 11.15
C ILE A 115 22.24 -6.02 9.70
N LYS A 116 23.47 -5.79 9.25
CA LYS A 116 23.73 -5.37 7.88
C LYS A 116 23.90 -6.62 7.02
N VAL A 117 22.94 -6.83 6.13
CA VAL A 117 22.97 -7.92 5.14
C VAL A 117 23.57 -7.35 3.85
N PRO A 118 24.56 -8.00 3.23
CA PRO A 118 25.11 -7.51 1.97
C PRO A 118 24.05 -7.55 0.86
N SER A 119 24.06 -6.55 -0.01
CA SER A 119 23.24 -6.57 -1.22
C SER A 119 23.68 -7.68 -2.18
N ALA A 120 22.75 -8.18 -2.97
CA ALA A 120 23.07 -9.00 -4.13
C ALA A 120 23.88 -8.19 -5.17
N PRO A 121 24.55 -8.86 -6.12
CA PRO A 121 25.21 -8.18 -7.23
C PRO A 121 24.24 -7.38 -8.11
N PRO A 122 24.74 -6.45 -8.95
CA PRO A 122 23.92 -5.72 -9.90
C PRO A 122 23.08 -6.64 -10.79
N GLY A 123 21.82 -6.25 -11.03
CA GLY A 123 20.85 -7.05 -11.79
C GLY A 123 20.15 -8.17 -11.00
N GLN A 124 20.40 -8.25 -9.69
CA GLN A 124 19.76 -9.20 -8.78
C GLN A 124 19.03 -8.47 -7.64
N ALA A 125 18.26 -9.22 -6.85
CA ALA A 125 17.77 -8.76 -5.56
C ALA A 125 18.35 -9.62 -4.43
N THR A 126 18.47 -9.02 -3.25
CA THR A 126 18.54 -9.80 -2.02
C THR A 126 17.11 -10.17 -1.63
N ALA A 127 16.80 -11.46 -1.56
CA ALA A 127 15.58 -11.93 -0.92
C ALA A 127 15.84 -12.13 0.58
N VAL A 128 14.89 -11.74 1.42
CA VAL A 128 14.83 -12.11 2.84
C VAL A 128 13.54 -12.86 3.08
N MET A 129 13.65 -14.15 3.37
CA MET A 129 12.53 -15.04 3.64
C MET A 129 12.32 -15.18 5.14
N ALA A 130 11.11 -14.89 5.60
CA ALA A 130 10.67 -15.23 6.94
C ALA A 130 10.08 -16.64 6.94
N MET A 131 10.71 -17.55 7.67
CA MET A 131 10.36 -18.97 7.71
C MET A 131 9.94 -19.37 9.12
N ILE A 132 8.86 -20.13 9.25
CA ILE A 132 8.39 -20.69 10.53
C ILE A 132 8.83 -22.14 10.61
N GLY A 133 9.54 -22.48 11.68
CA GLY A 133 10.13 -23.78 11.91
C GLY A 133 9.61 -24.44 13.18
N THR A 134 9.56 -25.77 13.18
CA THR A 134 9.38 -26.56 14.41
C THR A 134 10.62 -26.48 15.31
N ASP A 135 10.55 -27.04 16.51
CA ASP A 135 11.68 -27.19 17.43
C ASP A 135 12.85 -28.01 16.81
N ALA A 136 12.50 -29.03 16.02
CA ALA A 136 13.42 -29.91 15.30
C ALA A 136 13.98 -29.30 14.00
N ALA A 137 13.49 -28.14 13.55
CA ALA A 137 13.92 -27.56 12.28
C ALA A 137 15.39 -27.10 12.38
N SER A 138 16.26 -27.68 11.54
CA SER A 138 17.68 -27.30 11.50
C SER A 138 17.87 -26.00 10.72
N THR A 139 18.81 -25.17 11.18
CA THR A 139 19.27 -23.99 10.47
C THR A 139 20.59 -24.20 9.74
N ASP A 140 21.13 -25.41 9.75
CA ASP A 140 22.41 -25.73 9.14
C ASP A 140 22.35 -25.53 7.62
N GLY A 141 23.36 -24.85 7.08
CA GLY A 141 23.43 -24.52 5.65
C GLY A 141 22.51 -23.37 5.21
N LEU A 142 21.80 -22.71 6.13
CA LEU A 142 21.03 -21.51 5.83
C LEU A 142 21.88 -20.24 6.04
N GLU A 143 21.79 -19.31 5.09
CA GLU A 143 22.36 -17.97 5.19
C GLU A 143 21.45 -17.09 6.08
N LEU A 144 21.67 -17.15 7.38
CA LEU A 144 20.81 -16.51 8.38
C LEU A 144 21.07 -15.00 8.49
N VAL A 145 19.99 -14.22 8.42
CA VAL A 145 19.95 -12.88 9.04
C VAL A 145 19.84 -13.02 10.56
N GLY A 146 19.03 -13.97 11.03
CA GLY A 146 18.89 -14.29 12.45
C GLY A 146 17.68 -15.18 12.75
N VAL A 147 17.56 -15.58 14.02
CA VAL A 147 16.49 -16.47 14.50
C VAL A 147 15.74 -15.84 15.68
N LEU A 148 14.42 -15.96 15.68
CA LEU A 148 13.52 -15.56 16.76
C LEU A 148 12.93 -16.81 17.43
N ASP A 149 12.78 -16.75 18.74
CA ASP A 149 12.10 -17.78 19.52
C ASP A 149 10.58 -17.66 19.40
N GLN A 150 9.87 -18.78 19.51
CA GLN A 150 8.41 -18.84 19.67
C GLN A 150 8.02 -19.54 20.98
N GLU A 151 6.83 -19.23 21.49
CA GLU A 151 6.32 -19.76 22.78
C GLU A 151 6.14 -21.28 22.77
N SER A 152 5.81 -21.85 21.60
CA SER A 152 5.67 -23.30 21.38
C SER A 152 6.98 -24.08 21.38
N GLY A 153 8.14 -23.42 21.50
CA GLY A 153 9.46 -24.02 21.29
C GLY A 153 9.90 -24.06 19.82
N GLY A 154 9.01 -23.69 18.89
CA GLY A 154 9.36 -23.43 17.49
C GLY A 154 10.22 -22.17 17.31
N LYS A 155 10.58 -21.89 16.06
CA LYS A 155 11.49 -20.80 15.71
C LYS A 155 11.01 -20.06 14.47
N VAL A 156 11.37 -18.78 14.37
CA VAL A 156 11.31 -18.04 13.10
C VAL A 156 12.72 -17.76 12.63
N ALA A 157 13.09 -18.25 11.44
CA ALA A 157 14.33 -17.88 10.80
C ALA A 157 14.08 -16.78 9.77
N LEU A 158 14.94 -15.77 9.77
CA LEU A 158 15.09 -14.86 8.63
C LEU A 158 16.31 -15.33 7.85
N VAL A 159 16.08 -15.79 6.62
CA VAL A 159 17.14 -16.29 5.72
C VAL A 159 17.28 -15.32 4.57
N HIS A 160 18.51 -15.00 4.17
CA HIS A 160 18.77 -14.17 3.00
C HIS A 160 19.48 -14.93 1.89
N LEU A 161 19.18 -14.59 0.64
CA LEU A 161 19.85 -15.17 -0.52
C LEU A 161 19.77 -14.23 -1.72
N PRO A 162 20.77 -14.23 -2.60
CA PRO A 162 20.68 -13.55 -3.88
C PRO A 162 19.69 -14.28 -4.78
N ILE A 163 18.86 -13.52 -5.50
CA ILE A 163 17.91 -14.06 -6.48
C ILE A 163 17.97 -13.29 -7.79
N HIS A 164 17.73 -14.00 -8.89
CA HIS A 164 17.48 -13.35 -10.17
C HIS A 164 16.10 -12.70 -10.14
N VAL A 165 16.04 -11.45 -10.60
CA VAL A 165 14.80 -10.70 -10.74
C VAL A 165 14.53 -10.53 -12.23
N ASP A 166 13.27 -10.66 -12.62
CA ASP A 166 12.85 -10.27 -13.96
C ASP A 166 13.25 -8.80 -14.20
N PRO A 167 14.07 -8.49 -15.22
CA PRO A 167 14.49 -7.12 -15.50
C PRO A 167 13.33 -6.16 -15.75
N LEU A 168 12.12 -6.67 -16.05
CA LEU A 168 10.91 -5.86 -16.24
C LEU A 168 10.15 -5.57 -14.93
N LEU A 169 10.45 -6.27 -13.83
CA LEU A 169 9.71 -6.12 -12.57
C LEU A 169 9.80 -4.69 -12.02
N VAL A 170 11.02 -4.17 -11.86
CA VAL A 170 11.26 -2.84 -11.31
C VAL A 170 10.73 -1.73 -12.23
N PRO A 171 11.00 -1.74 -13.55
CA PRO A 171 10.34 -0.82 -14.49
C PRO A 171 8.81 -0.86 -14.42
N ALA A 172 8.20 -2.04 -14.32
CA ALA A 172 6.74 -2.16 -14.20
C ALA A 172 6.21 -1.61 -12.86
N LEU A 173 6.97 -1.77 -11.77
CA LEU A 173 6.65 -1.15 -10.48
C LEU A 173 6.69 0.37 -10.57
N HIS A 174 7.75 0.96 -11.15
CA HIS A 174 7.86 2.40 -11.35
C HIS A 174 6.75 2.93 -12.26
N ALA A 175 6.43 2.24 -13.36
CA ALA A 175 5.36 2.64 -14.28
C ALA A 175 3.98 2.62 -13.58
N ARG A 176 3.68 1.57 -12.80
CA ARG A 176 2.45 1.51 -12.01
C ARG A 176 2.40 2.63 -10.97
N GLU A 177 3.50 2.87 -10.28
CA GLU A 177 3.58 3.90 -9.25
C GLU A 177 3.41 5.30 -9.84
N ALA A 178 4.05 5.60 -10.97
CA ALA A 178 3.94 6.88 -11.68
C ALA A 178 2.50 7.21 -12.11
N GLY A 179 1.70 6.20 -12.45
CA GLY A 179 0.28 6.36 -12.82
C GLY A 179 -0.70 6.36 -11.64
N ARG A 180 -0.24 6.06 -10.41
CA ARG A 180 -1.11 5.98 -9.23
C ARG A 180 -1.16 7.30 -8.50
N ILE A 181 -2.36 7.77 -8.14
CA ILE A 181 -2.51 8.80 -7.12
C ILE A 181 -2.08 8.20 -5.78
N PRO A 182 -1.15 8.85 -5.06
CA PRO A 182 -0.57 8.27 -3.86
C PRO A 182 -1.58 8.27 -2.72
N LEU A 183 -1.71 7.15 -2.03
CA LEU A 183 -2.46 7.11 -0.78
C LEU A 183 -1.72 7.92 0.29
N GLN A 184 -2.35 8.97 0.79
CA GLN A 184 -1.93 9.70 1.97
C GLN A 184 -2.70 9.18 3.18
N ILE A 185 -2.00 8.91 4.29
CA ILE A 185 -2.65 8.54 5.55
C ILE A 185 -2.56 9.76 6.47
N PRO A 186 -3.69 10.34 6.90
CA PRO A 186 -3.69 11.54 7.73
C PRO A 186 -2.83 11.37 8.99
N GLY A 187 -1.91 12.31 9.21
CA GLY A 187 -1.00 12.30 10.36
C GLY A 187 0.23 11.40 10.23
N PHE A 188 0.48 10.82 9.05
CA PHE A 188 1.68 10.02 8.76
C PHE A 188 2.51 10.68 7.66
N ALA A 189 3.75 11.03 8.00
CA ALA A 189 4.70 11.59 7.04
C ALA A 189 5.55 10.48 6.43
N ARG A 190 5.86 10.60 5.12
CA ARG A 190 6.80 9.71 4.46
C ARG A 190 8.22 10.06 4.92
N THR A 191 8.82 9.19 5.72
CA THR A 191 10.12 9.44 6.37
C THR A 191 11.31 8.75 5.69
N GLU A 192 11.05 7.93 4.66
CA GLU A 192 12.07 7.24 3.86
C GLU A 192 11.62 7.17 2.39
N PRO A 193 12.56 7.07 1.43
CA PRO A 193 12.28 7.11 -0.01
C PRO A 193 11.66 5.81 -0.56
N PHE A 194 11.41 4.83 0.30
CA PHE A 194 10.92 3.51 -0.12
C PHE A 194 9.40 3.43 -0.15
N THR A 195 8.91 2.52 -0.97
CA THR A 195 7.53 2.02 -0.98
C THR A 195 7.55 0.52 -1.21
N TRP A 196 6.40 -0.13 -1.06
CA TRP A 196 6.30 -1.58 -1.13
C TRP A 196 5.10 -2.00 -1.97
N GLU A 197 5.30 -2.97 -2.83
CA GLU A 197 4.23 -3.61 -3.58
C GLU A 197 4.16 -5.09 -3.20
N LEU A 198 2.95 -5.56 -2.94
CA LEU A 198 2.68 -6.98 -2.86
C LEU A 198 2.56 -7.55 -4.28
N VAL A 199 3.45 -8.45 -4.64
CA VAL A 199 3.47 -9.15 -5.93
C VAL A 199 3.09 -10.61 -5.69
N PRO A 200 2.05 -11.13 -6.35
CA PRO A 200 1.75 -12.55 -6.28
C PRO A 200 2.87 -13.36 -6.97
N GLY A 201 3.41 -14.35 -6.28
CA GLY A 201 4.32 -15.33 -6.87
C GLY A 201 3.57 -16.28 -7.81
N ALA A 202 4.31 -16.90 -8.73
CA ALA A 202 3.74 -17.84 -9.72
C ALA A 202 3.07 -19.07 -9.07
N ASP A 203 3.53 -19.44 -7.88
CA ASP A 203 3.02 -20.52 -7.02
C ASP A 203 1.90 -20.05 -6.06
N GLY A 204 1.45 -18.80 -6.19
CA GLY A 204 0.50 -18.19 -5.26
C GLY A 204 1.13 -17.68 -3.97
N SER A 205 2.45 -17.77 -3.79
CA SER A 205 3.14 -17.13 -2.68
C SER A 205 2.98 -15.60 -2.72
N ARG A 206 3.27 -14.94 -1.60
CA ARG A 206 3.19 -13.48 -1.47
C ARG A 206 4.58 -12.90 -1.29
N LEU A 207 4.98 -12.12 -2.27
CA LEU A 207 6.26 -11.44 -2.33
C LEU A 207 6.01 -9.96 -2.06
N VAL A 208 6.81 -9.33 -1.19
CA VAL A 208 6.77 -7.89 -0.99
C VAL A 208 8.05 -7.32 -1.59
N VAL A 209 7.92 -6.51 -2.63
CA VAL A 209 9.07 -5.87 -3.27
C VAL A 209 9.19 -4.46 -2.70
N GLU A 210 10.33 -4.18 -2.05
CA GLU A 210 10.70 -2.82 -1.71
C GLU A 210 11.31 -2.14 -2.93
N PHE A 211 10.83 -0.95 -3.27
CA PHE A 211 11.41 -0.14 -4.33
C PHE A 211 11.39 1.34 -3.96
N ALA A 212 12.20 2.15 -4.63
CA ALA A 212 12.39 3.55 -4.32
C ALA A 212 11.94 4.41 -5.50
N PRO A 213 10.63 4.72 -5.58
CA PRO A 213 10.10 5.52 -6.68
C PRO A 213 10.76 6.89 -6.73
N PRO A 214 10.78 7.54 -7.91
CA PRO A 214 11.26 8.90 -8.03
C PRO A 214 10.54 9.82 -7.03
N GLU A 215 11.24 10.86 -6.60
CA GLU A 215 10.64 11.90 -5.78
C GLU A 215 9.43 12.47 -6.53
N ARG A 216 8.27 12.42 -5.87
CA ARG A 216 7.04 12.89 -6.48
C ARG A 216 6.90 14.38 -6.28
N THR A 217 6.46 15.07 -7.31
CA THR A 217 5.96 16.43 -7.20
C THR A 217 4.67 16.44 -6.37
N GLU A 218 4.33 17.60 -5.80
CA GLU A 218 3.05 17.79 -5.10
C GLU A 218 1.84 17.64 -6.05
N THR A 219 2.07 17.79 -7.35
CA THR A 219 1.05 17.65 -8.39
C THR A 219 0.64 16.20 -8.60
N LEU A 220 -0.68 15.97 -8.75
CA LEU A 220 -1.20 14.66 -9.10
C LEU A 220 -0.89 14.30 -10.56
N PRO A 221 -0.66 13.01 -10.87
CA PRO A 221 -0.45 12.58 -12.25
C PRO A 221 -1.75 12.73 -13.07
N PRO A 222 -1.65 12.95 -14.40
CA PRO A 222 -2.81 12.87 -15.27
C PRO A 222 -3.38 11.44 -15.27
N LEU A 223 -4.69 11.32 -15.51
CA LEU A 223 -5.40 10.05 -15.59
C LEU A 223 -5.94 9.80 -17.01
N PRO A 224 -5.11 9.43 -17.99
CA PRO A 224 -5.59 9.19 -19.35
C PRO A 224 -6.67 8.09 -19.36
N PRO A 225 -7.70 8.21 -20.22
CA PRO A 225 -7.90 9.20 -21.27
C PRO A 225 -8.57 10.52 -20.82
N PHE A 226 -8.73 10.77 -19.51
CA PHE A 226 -9.33 12.02 -19.03
C PHE A 226 -8.55 13.24 -19.54
N ARG A 227 -9.24 14.08 -20.32
CA ARG A 227 -8.69 15.28 -20.97
C ARG A 227 -8.67 16.50 -20.06
N GLY A 228 -9.34 16.43 -18.91
CA GLY A 228 -9.39 17.51 -17.92
C GLY A 228 -8.19 17.52 -16.97
N THR A 229 -8.19 18.48 -16.05
CA THR A 229 -7.13 18.63 -15.04
C THR A 229 -7.43 17.78 -13.81
N VAL A 230 -6.43 17.04 -13.32
CA VAL A 230 -6.52 16.28 -12.06
C VAL A 230 -5.91 17.11 -10.93
N LEU A 231 -6.68 17.36 -9.88
CA LEU A 231 -6.34 18.25 -8.77
C LEU A 231 -6.51 17.52 -7.43
N PRO A 232 -5.75 17.88 -6.38
CA PRO A 232 -5.94 17.31 -5.05
C PRO A 232 -7.25 17.78 -4.43
N TRP A 233 -7.84 16.94 -3.58
CA TRP A 233 -9.08 17.23 -2.86
C TRP A 233 -9.03 18.52 -2.03
N THR A 234 -7.86 18.87 -1.51
CA THR A 234 -7.63 20.09 -0.74
C THR A 234 -7.82 21.38 -1.55
N GLU A 235 -7.82 21.28 -2.88
CA GLU A 235 -8.04 22.41 -3.79
C GLU A 235 -9.51 22.59 -4.22
N VAL A 236 -10.44 21.77 -3.71
CA VAL A 236 -11.87 21.97 -3.98
C VAL A 236 -12.30 23.35 -3.45
N PRO A 237 -12.86 24.24 -4.29
CA PRO A 237 -13.29 25.57 -3.87
C PRO A 237 -14.29 25.53 -2.71
N ALA A 238 -14.11 26.43 -1.73
CA ALA A 238 -14.96 26.47 -0.53
C ALA A 238 -16.47 26.56 -0.84
N ALA A 239 -16.84 27.34 -1.87
CA ALA A 239 -18.23 27.50 -2.30
C ALA A 239 -18.86 26.19 -2.83
N PHE A 240 -18.07 25.22 -3.29
CA PHE A 240 -18.61 23.93 -3.74
C PHE A 240 -19.09 23.08 -2.55
N TRP A 241 -18.49 23.26 -1.37
CA TRP A 241 -18.91 22.56 -0.15
C TRP A 241 -20.25 23.03 0.40
N GLU A 242 -20.77 24.18 -0.05
CA GLU A 242 -22.11 24.64 0.33
C GLU A 242 -23.21 23.86 -0.39
N VAL A 243 -22.88 23.23 -1.53
CA VAL A 243 -23.84 22.48 -2.36
C VAL A 243 -23.59 20.97 -2.37
N ILE A 244 -22.37 20.52 -2.10
CA ILE A 244 -22.03 19.10 -1.99
C ILE A 244 -22.50 18.57 -0.62
N PRO A 245 -23.25 17.44 -0.57
CA PRO A 245 -23.70 16.87 0.69
C PRO A 245 -22.56 16.57 1.65
N ALA A 246 -22.74 16.89 2.93
CA ALA A 246 -21.70 16.76 3.96
C ALA A 246 -21.09 15.36 4.05
N GLN A 247 -21.87 14.29 3.82
CA GLN A 247 -21.34 12.93 3.84
C GLN A 247 -20.23 12.64 2.82
N PHE A 248 -20.15 13.41 1.73
CA PHE A 248 -19.06 13.30 0.76
C PHE A 248 -17.85 14.18 1.10
N ARG A 249 -18.01 15.16 2.00
CA ARG A 249 -16.95 16.05 2.46
C ARG A 249 -16.05 15.37 3.49
N ASP A 250 -16.64 14.55 4.36
CA ASP A 250 -15.96 13.97 5.54
C ASP A 250 -15.29 12.61 5.25
N PHE A 251 -14.70 12.43 4.06
CA PHE A 251 -13.89 11.26 3.66
C PHE A 251 -14.61 9.90 3.59
N ASN A 252 -15.91 9.85 3.85
CA ASN A 252 -16.70 8.65 3.60
C ASN A 252 -17.11 8.68 2.11
N LEU A 253 -17.44 7.61 1.42
CA LEU A 253 -18.05 7.66 0.08
C LEU A 253 -17.18 8.15 -1.11
N ALA A 254 -16.67 9.38 -1.19
CA ALA A 254 -16.08 9.89 -2.44
C ALA A 254 -14.67 9.36 -2.73
N CYS A 255 -14.39 9.07 -4.01
CA CYS A 255 -13.06 8.96 -4.60
C CYS A 255 -12.63 10.31 -5.20
N GLY A 256 -13.58 11.05 -5.75
CA GLY A 256 -13.32 12.35 -6.37
C GLY A 256 -14.59 13.14 -6.67
N ILE A 257 -14.42 14.40 -7.05
CA ILE A 257 -15.46 15.28 -7.56
C ILE A 257 -15.09 15.64 -8.99
N LEU A 258 -15.91 15.23 -9.95
CA LEU A 258 -15.79 15.63 -11.34
C LEU A 258 -16.59 16.91 -11.56
N ILE A 259 -15.91 17.97 -11.99
CA ILE A 259 -16.50 19.22 -12.45
C ILE A 259 -16.41 19.25 -13.97
N TYR A 260 -17.55 19.40 -14.61
CA TYR A 260 -17.63 19.64 -16.04
C TYR A 260 -17.87 21.14 -16.28
N GLY A 261 -16.90 21.77 -16.92
CA GLY A 261 -16.96 23.16 -17.35
C GLY A 261 -16.92 23.27 -18.88
N PRO A 262 -17.41 24.39 -19.45
CA PRO A 262 -17.39 24.61 -20.90
C PRO A 262 -15.96 24.63 -21.46
N ASN A 263 -15.82 24.38 -22.77
CA ASN A 263 -14.55 24.49 -23.52
C ASN A 263 -13.40 23.62 -22.98
N ASN A 264 -13.66 22.36 -22.64
CA ASN A 264 -12.68 21.43 -22.03
C ASN A 264 -12.15 21.88 -20.65
N GLY A 265 -12.84 22.79 -19.95
CA GLY A 265 -12.50 23.22 -18.59
C GLY A 265 -12.80 22.18 -17.48
N SER A 266 -12.92 20.89 -17.84
CA SER A 266 -13.26 19.84 -16.89
C SER A 266 -12.13 19.60 -15.88
N ARG A 267 -12.50 19.38 -14.63
CA ARG A 267 -11.58 19.20 -13.50
C ARG A 267 -12.01 18.00 -12.66
N LEU A 268 -11.06 17.18 -12.23
CA LEU A 268 -11.30 16.08 -11.32
C LEU A 268 -10.51 16.32 -10.03
N TYR A 269 -11.21 16.57 -8.94
CA TYR A 269 -10.62 16.68 -7.61
C TYR A 269 -10.59 15.29 -6.97
N VAL A 270 -9.42 14.72 -6.71
CA VAL A 270 -9.27 13.36 -6.17
C VAL A 270 -8.89 13.38 -4.71
N ASP A 271 -9.58 12.56 -3.92
CA ASP A 271 -9.25 12.31 -2.52
C ASP A 271 -8.05 11.35 -2.41
N GLN A 272 -6.90 11.89 -2.00
CA GLN A 272 -5.68 11.11 -1.81
C GLN A 272 -5.75 10.18 -0.60
N HIS A 273 -6.78 10.28 0.24
CA HIS A 273 -7.03 9.31 1.31
C HIS A 273 -7.85 8.10 0.83
N ALA A 274 -8.36 8.14 -0.41
CA ALA A 274 -9.15 7.09 -1.00
C ALA A 274 -8.28 6.06 -1.77
N ARG A 275 -8.47 4.76 -1.52
CA ARG A 275 -7.81 3.64 -2.24
C ARG A 275 -8.50 3.30 -3.57
N CYS A 276 -9.10 4.26 -4.24
CA CYS A 276 -9.83 3.99 -5.46
C CYS A 276 -8.90 3.52 -6.58
N ASP A 277 -9.42 2.67 -7.46
CA ASP A 277 -8.66 2.21 -8.61
C ASP A 277 -8.53 3.35 -9.63
N HIS A 278 -7.42 4.08 -9.54
CA HIS A 278 -7.15 5.20 -10.42
C HIS A 278 -6.88 4.77 -11.87
N SER A 279 -6.63 3.48 -12.14
CA SER A 279 -6.41 2.99 -13.49
C SER A 279 -7.67 3.03 -14.36
N THR A 280 -8.86 2.92 -13.76
CA THR A 280 -10.14 3.04 -14.46
C THR A 280 -10.79 4.42 -14.29
N LEU A 281 -10.41 5.16 -13.24
CA LEU A 281 -11.00 6.46 -12.92
C LEU A 281 -10.93 7.45 -14.10
N GLY A 282 -9.80 7.50 -14.80
CA GLY A 282 -9.65 8.36 -15.98
C GLY A 282 -10.63 8.02 -17.12
N ILE A 283 -10.85 6.72 -17.36
CA ILE A 283 -11.78 6.22 -18.39
C ILE A 283 -13.22 6.58 -18.01
N GLU A 284 -13.59 6.36 -16.75
CA GLU A 284 -14.92 6.66 -16.23
C GLU A 284 -15.22 8.16 -16.29
N CYS A 285 -14.29 9.00 -15.82
CA CYS A 285 -14.46 10.46 -15.87
C CYS A 285 -14.53 10.98 -17.31
N GLN A 286 -13.72 10.44 -18.24
CA GLN A 286 -13.78 10.86 -19.63
C GLN A 286 -15.12 10.49 -20.26
N ARG A 287 -15.62 9.26 -20.04
CA ARG A 287 -16.92 8.83 -20.53
C ARG A 287 -18.04 9.75 -20.02
N LEU A 288 -18.01 10.11 -18.74
CA LEU A 288 -18.98 11.03 -18.14
C LEU A 288 -18.94 12.42 -18.78
N CYS A 289 -17.75 12.95 -19.11
CA CYS A 289 -17.63 14.21 -19.85
C CYS A 289 -18.19 14.07 -21.28
N ASP A 290 -17.87 12.97 -21.98
CA ASP A 290 -18.34 12.73 -23.34
C ASP A 290 -19.88 12.58 -23.39
N ASP A 291 -20.49 11.96 -22.38
CA ASP A 291 -21.95 11.87 -22.24
C ASP A 291 -22.58 13.27 -22.12
N VAL A 292 -21.98 14.16 -21.32
CA VAL A 292 -22.44 15.55 -21.21
C VAL A 292 -22.29 16.32 -22.53
N ASP A 293 -21.18 16.12 -23.25
CA ASP A 293 -20.91 16.75 -24.56
C ASP A 293 -22.00 16.44 -25.59
N ILE A 294 -22.58 15.22 -25.55
CA ILE A 294 -23.66 14.79 -26.46
C ILE A 294 -25.06 15.01 -25.89
N GLY A 295 -25.19 15.72 -24.76
CA GLY A 295 -26.46 16.03 -24.11
C GLY A 295 -27.09 14.86 -23.33
N GLN A 296 -26.34 13.79 -23.08
CA GLN A 296 -26.75 12.66 -22.23
C GLN A 296 -26.42 12.93 -20.76
N ILE A 297 -27.09 13.92 -20.19
CA ILE A 297 -26.93 14.30 -18.79
C ILE A 297 -27.94 13.52 -17.94
N ASP A 298 -27.45 12.57 -17.13
CA ASP A 298 -28.30 11.88 -16.17
C ASP A 298 -28.66 12.73 -14.94
N GLN A 299 -29.58 12.24 -14.12
CA GLN A 299 -30.08 12.94 -12.93
C GLN A 299 -29.06 13.11 -11.80
N ILE A 300 -27.89 12.47 -11.90
CA ILE A 300 -26.84 12.48 -10.87
C ILE A 300 -26.00 13.76 -10.99
N TRP A 301 -25.85 14.30 -12.20
CA TRP A 301 -25.24 15.62 -12.40
C TRP A 301 -26.05 16.72 -11.71
N LYS A 302 -25.36 17.59 -10.98
CA LYS A 302 -25.96 18.74 -10.28
C LYS A 302 -25.28 20.05 -10.70
N PRO A 303 -26.04 21.15 -10.84
CA PRO A 303 -25.44 22.43 -11.16
C PRO A 303 -24.69 23.00 -9.95
N LEU A 304 -23.59 23.70 -10.22
CA LEU A 304 -22.90 24.59 -9.29
C LEU A 304 -23.38 26.03 -9.47
N PRO A 305 -23.17 26.92 -8.48
CA PRO A 305 -23.50 28.35 -8.61
C PRO A 305 -22.81 29.05 -9.79
N THR A 306 -21.69 28.50 -10.27
CA THR A 306 -20.94 29.00 -11.43
C THR A 306 -21.60 28.66 -12.77
N GLY A 307 -22.65 27.84 -12.78
CA GLY A 307 -23.26 27.29 -14.00
C GLY A 307 -22.59 26.01 -14.51
N GLU A 308 -21.51 25.57 -13.87
CA GLU A 308 -20.85 24.30 -14.16
C GLU A 308 -21.66 23.12 -13.63
N LEU A 309 -21.39 21.91 -14.13
CA LEU A 309 -21.98 20.68 -13.60
C LEU A 309 -20.97 19.96 -12.72
N HIS A 310 -21.45 19.33 -11.65
CA HIS A 310 -20.62 18.46 -10.81
C HIS A 310 -21.25 17.09 -10.63
N ARG A 311 -20.38 16.11 -10.42
CA ARG A 311 -20.73 14.74 -10.06
C ARG A 311 -19.72 14.18 -9.07
N ILE A 312 -20.21 13.51 -8.03
CA ILE A 312 -19.36 12.74 -7.14
C ILE A 312 -18.99 11.42 -7.80
N ILE A 313 -17.72 11.06 -7.75
CA ILE A 313 -17.19 9.79 -8.23
C ILE A 313 -16.83 8.93 -7.02
N SER A 314 -17.30 7.68 -7.02
CA SER A 314 -16.95 6.67 -6.04
C SER A 314 -16.84 5.31 -6.72
N SER A 315 -16.11 4.37 -6.13
CA SER A 315 -16.06 3.01 -6.66
C SER A 315 -17.39 2.30 -6.39
N ARG A 316 -17.89 1.54 -7.37
CA ARG A 316 -19.13 0.77 -7.25
C ARG A 316 -19.17 -0.07 -5.97
N ARG A 317 -18.10 -0.83 -5.73
CA ARG A 317 -17.94 -1.65 -4.52
C ARG A 317 -18.15 -0.85 -3.24
N TYR A 318 -17.62 0.38 -3.19
CA TYR A 318 -17.73 1.22 -2.01
C TYR A 318 -19.17 1.70 -1.80
N LEU A 319 -19.85 2.13 -2.88
CA LEU A 319 -21.26 2.51 -2.81
C LEU A 319 -22.12 1.34 -2.32
N GLU A 320 -21.89 0.14 -2.86
CA GLU A 320 -22.57 -1.10 -2.45
C GLU A 320 -22.35 -1.43 -0.97
N GLU A 321 -21.10 -1.36 -0.47
CA GLU A 321 -20.77 -1.58 0.95
C GLU A 321 -21.43 -0.55 1.89
N ALA A 322 -21.69 0.67 1.39
CA ALA A 322 -22.41 1.72 2.10
C ALA A 322 -23.95 1.62 1.95
N GLY A 323 -24.47 0.61 1.23
CA GLY A 323 -25.90 0.44 0.96
C GLY A 323 -26.47 1.47 -0.01
N ILE A 324 -25.61 2.06 -0.85
CA ILE A 324 -25.95 3.07 -1.84
C ILE A 324 -26.01 2.39 -3.21
N ASP A 325 -27.10 2.61 -3.96
CA ASP A 325 -27.20 2.14 -5.34
C ASP A 325 -26.15 2.87 -6.20
N PRO A 326 -25.16 2.16 -6.78
CA PRO A 326 -24.11 2.77 -7.58
C PRO A 326 -24.64 3.41 -8.88
N ASP A 327 -25.76 2.92 -9.39
CA ASP A 327 -26.41 3.40 -10.62
C ASP A 327 -27.42 4.51 -10.31
N ASN A 328 -27.77 4.69 -9.03
CA ASN A 328 -28.62 5.76 -8.54
C ASN A 328 -28.25 6.16 -7.11
N PRO A 329 -27.12 6.87 -6.89
CA PRO A 329 -26.61 7.21 -5.56
C PRO A 329 -27.40 8.34 -4.90
N TRP A 330 -28.73 8.30 -5.02
CA TRP A 330 -29.63 9.06 -4.17
C TRP A 330 -29.49 8.54 -2.76
N LEU A 331 -28.87 9.36 -1.94
CA LEU A 331 -28.70 9.05 -0.53
C LEU A 331 -30.04 9.23 0.16
N PRO A 332 -30.50 8.25 0.96
CA PRO A 332 -31.62 8.50 1.85
C PRO A 332 -31.25 9.70 2.74
N PRO A 333 -32.22 10.57 3.07
CA PRO A 333 -31.96 11.70 3.96
C PRO A 333 -31.33 11.18 5.26
N THR A 334 -30.28 11.86 5.72
CA THR A 334 -29.58 11.51 6.95
C THR A 334 -30.59 11.37 8.09
N PRO A 335 -30.66 10.22 8.80
CA PRO A 335 -31.51 10.13 9.97
C PRO A 335 -31.02 11.17 10.99
N VAL A 336 -31.94 12.05 11.40
CA VAL A 336 -31.72 13.14 12.36
C VAL A 336 -31.38 12.58 13.73
#